data_AF-A0A6C2U9V4-F1
#
_entry.id   AF-A0A6C2U9V4-F1
#
_cell.length_a   1.000
_cell.length_b   1.000
_cell.length_c   1.000
_cell.angle_alpha   90.00
_cell.angle_beta   90.00
_cell.angle_gamma   90.00
#
_symmetry.space_group_name_H-M   'P 1'
#
loop_
_entity.id
_entity.type
_entity.pdbx_description
1 polymer ?
#
loop_
_entity_poly.entity_id
_entity_poly.type
_entity_poly.pdbx_seq_one_letter_code
_entity_poly.pdbx_strand_id
1 'polypeptide(L)'
;MDKAYEQTGLGSWKEVEIRRLLKIFPEGQLCITLNGKVVASALSLIVQYDRFGDNHTYVQIHGDHTFNTHDSEGDVLYGIDVFVHPEYRGMRLGRRLYEGRKELCENLNLRAIMAGGRIPNYKNFAHEMTPREYIEKVQGKEIHDSTLSFQLSNGFHVKKVLKNYLEGDVESREFATLLEWNNIYYQPNPSVLNVERTDVRVGLVQWQMRPFASVEKLMEQAEYFIDAVSDYKADFVLFPEFFNAPLTRLSLFTGKSALFIPFLFIGLHYIYFLVPRAEGAADPVASG
;
A
#
# COMPACT_ATOMS: atom_id res chain seq x y z
N MET A 1 -10.23 12.59 -11.09
CA MET A 1 -10.80 12.21 -9.78
C MET A 1 -12.26 11.83 -9.96
N ASP A 2 -13.06 12.64 -10.63
CA ASP A 2 -14.50 12.42 -10.88
C ASP A 2 -14.88 10.98 -11.28
N LYS A 3 -14.16 10.40 -12.26
CA LYS A 3 -14.35 9.01 -12.69
C LYS A 3 -14.34 7.98 -11.54
N ALA A 4 -13.54 8.20 -10.49
CA ALA A 4 -13.48 7.28 -9.36
C ALA A 4 -14.75 7.33 -8.47
N TYR A 5 -15.51 8.42 -8.52
CA TYR A 5 -16.67 8.70 -7.66
C TYR A 5 -18.02 8.60 -8.38
N GLU A 6 -18.05 8.57 -9.72
CA GLU A 6 -19.28 8.50 -10.54
C GLU A 6 -20.31 7.47 -10.04
N GLN A 7 -19.84 6.32 -9.53
CA GLN A 7 -20.70 5.23 -9.07
C GLN A 7 -21.16 5.34 -7.61
N THR A 8 -20.58 6.27 -6.84
CA THR A 8 -20.83 6.37 -5.38
C THR A 8 -21.93 7.36 -5.03
N GLY A 9 -22.30 8.26 -5.95
CA GLY A 9 -23.23 9.36 -5.68
C GLY A 9 -22.68 10.44 -4.74
N LEU A 10 -21.44 10.28 -4.24
CA LEU A 10 -20.74 11.26 -3.41
C LEU A 10 -19.95 12.23 -4.29
N GLY A 11 -19.75 13.46 -3.80
CA GLY A 11 -18.96 14.47 -4.48
C GLY A 11 -17.49 14.08 -4.59
N SER A 12 -16.87 14.41 -5.73
CA SER A 12 -15.42 14.23 -5.92
C SER A 12 -14.61 15.39 -5.31
N TRP A 13 -13.34 15.12 -5.04
CA TRP A 13 -12.38 16.14 -4.59
C TRP A 13 -12.14 17.21 -5.65
N LYS A 14 -12.20 18.48 -5.23
CA LYS A 14 -11.89 19.64 -6.08
C LYS A 14 -10.39 19.88 -6.14
N GLU A 15 -9.92 20.45 -7.24
CA GLU A 15 -8.50 20.79 -7.40
C GLU A 15 -7.96 21.68 -6.28
N VAL A 16 -8.76 22.65 -5.82
CA VAL A 16 -8.38 23.56 -4.71
C VAL A 16 -8.14 22.81 -3.40
N GLU A 17 -8.90 21.74 -3.14
CA GLU A 17 -8.79 20.92 -1.93
C GLU A 17 -7.51 20.10 -1.97
N ILE A 18 -7.22 19.46 -3.11
CA ILE A 18 -5.97 18.71 -3.33
C ILE A 18 -4.76 19.62 -3.22
N ARG A 19 -4.80 20.81 -3.85
CA ARG A 19 -3.71 21.79 -3.73
C ARG A 19 -3.50 22.26 -2.30
N ARG A 20 -4.56 22.33 -1.49
CA ARG A 20 -4.45 22.70 -0.08
C ARG A 20 -3.81 21.57 0.73
N LEU A 21 -4.25 20.32 0.54
CA LEU A 21 -3.65 19.14 1.17
C LEU A 21 -2.15 19.02 0.85
N LEU A 22 -1.77 19.19 -0.43
CA LEU A 22 -0.38 19.16 -0.86
C LEU A 22 0.49 20.28 -0.25
N LYS A 23 -0.12 21.41 0.14
CA LYS A 23 0.60 22.50 0.84
C LYS A 23 0.73 22.24 2.33
N ILE A 24 -0.27 21.60 2.94
CA ILE A 24 -0.34 21.36 4.38
C ILE A 24 0.49 20.14 4.77
N PHE A 25 0.35 19.05 4.04
CA PHE A 25 0.99 17.78 4.36
C PHE A 25 1.32 16.99 3.08
N PRO A 26 2.33 17.41 2.31
CA PRO A 26 2.66 16.79 1.03
C PRO A 26 2.98 15.30 1.14
N GLU A 27 3.72 14.89 2.17
CA GLU A 27 4.13 13.50 2.41
C GLU A 27 2.93 12.59 2.69
N GLY A 28 1.84 13.14 3.24
CA GLY A 28 0.58 12.44 3.51
C GLY A 28 -0.29 12.16 2.29
N GLN A 29 0.02 12.77 1.14
CA GLN A 29 -0.76 12.66 -0.09
C GLN A 29 -0.08 11.70 -1.07
N LEU A 30 -0.29 10.41 -0.84
CA LEU A 30 0.31 9.36 -1.65
C LEU A 30 -0.43 9.19 -2.97
N CYS A 31 0.30 8.97 -4.06
CA CYS A 31 -0.30 8.63 -5.34
C CYS A 31 0.50 7.56 -6.09
N ILE A 32 -0.18 6.83 -6.98
CA ILE A 32 0.44 5.90 -7.92
C ILE A 32 0.25 6.45 -9.31
N THR A 33 1.35 6.56 -10.05
CA THR A 33 1.36 7.01 -11.44
C THR A 33 1.63 5.86 -12.40
N LEU A 34 0.92 5.84 -13.53
CA LEU A 34 1.23 5.01 -14.68
C LEU A 34 1.47 5.92 -15.89
N ASN A 35 2.66 5.85 -16.49
CA ASN A 35 3.06 6.71 -17.62
C ASN A 35 2.83 8.20 -17.37
N GLY A 36 3.20 8.67 -16.18
CA GLY A 36 3.03 10.06 -15.75
C GLY A 36 1.59 10.48 -15.41
N LYS A 37 0.61 9.56 -15.45
CA LYS A 37 -0.78 9.83 -15.06
C LYS A 37 -1.09 9.22 -13.71
N VAL A 38 -1.67 9.99 -12.80
CA VAL A 38 -2.15 9.49 -11.50
C VAL A 38 -3.34 8.55 -11.72
N VAL A 39 -3.22 7.31 -11.27
CA VAL A 39 -4.25 6.26 -11.40
C VAL A 39 -4.87 5.85 -10.06
N ALA A 40 -4.20 6.16 -8.95
CA ALA A 40 -4.72 5.95 -7.61
C ALA A 40 -4.13 6.98 -6.64
N SER A 41 -4.86 7.32 -5.59
CA SER A 41 -4.44 8.29 -4.58
C SER A 41 -4.95 7.91 -3.20
N ALA A 42 -4.20 8.27 -2.17
CA ALA A 42 -4.56 8.15 -0.77
C ALA A 42 -4.25 9.49 -0.07
N LEU A 43 -5.28 10.09 0.51
CA LEU A 43 -5.20 11.40 1.15
C LEU A 43 -5.21 11.25 2.67
N SER A 44 -4.34 11.97 3.37
CA SER A 44 -4.16 11.77 4.82
C SER A 44 -3.92 13.09 5.54
N LEU A 45 -4.22 13.12 6.84
CA LEU A 45 -3.87 14.18 7.78
C LEU A 45 -3.15 13.56 8.98
N ILE A 46 -2.32 14.33 9.67
CA ILE A 46 -1.92 14.01 11.05
C ILE A 46 -2.88 14.76 11.95
N VAL A 47 -3.44 14.09 12.95
CA VAL A 47 -4.40 14.70 13.88
C VAL A 47 -4.01 14.34 15.31
N GLN A 48 -4.21 15.29 16.22
CA GLN A 48 -4.23 15.00 17.64
C GLN A 48 -5.57 14.34 17.98
N TYR A 49 -5.59 13.02 18.08
CA TYR A 49 -6.83 12.24 18.04
C TYR A 49 -7.74 12.45 19.27
N ASP A 50 -7.15 12.71 20.43
CA ASP A 50 -7.89 12.95 21.68
C ASP A 50 -8.87 14.13 21.60
N ARG A 51 -8.62 15.11 20.72
CA ARG A 51 -9.50 16.26 20.47
C ARG A 51 -10.81 15.87 19.80
N PHE A 52 -10.85 14.72 19.13
CA PHE A 52 -11.99 14.22 18.37
C PHE A 52 -12.66 13.02 19.06
N GLY A 53 -11.84 12.08 19.55
CA GLY A 53 -12.30 10.82 20.15
C GLY A 53 -13.09 9.93 19.19
N ASP A 54 -13.74 8.89 19.70
CA ASP A 54 -14.40 7.86 18.88
C ASP A 54 -15.85 8.23 18.46
N ASN A 55 -16.24 9.50 18.45
CA ASN A 55 -17.60 9.95 18.10
C ASN A 55 -17.61 11.10 17.08
N HIS A 56 -16.51 11.31 16.36
CA HIS A 56 -16.41 12.39 15.39
C HIS A 56 -17.12 12.07 14.06
N THR A 57 -17.43 13.11 13.31
CA THR A 57 -17.90 13.04 11.92
C THR A 57 -16.75 13.27 10.95
N TYR A 58 -16.99 12.97 9.66
CA TYR A 58 -16.04 13.22 8.59
C TYR A 58 -15.69 14.70 8.50
N VAL A 59 -16.70 15.58 8.52
CA VAL A 59 -16.52 17.04 8.47
C VAL A 59 -15.69 17.56 9.64
N GLN A 60 -15.85 16.98 10.83
CA GLN A 60 -15.02 17.34 11.98
C GLN A 60 -13.55 16.98 11.77
N ILE A 61 -13.24 15.89 11.06
CA ILE A 61 -11.86 15.47 10.78
C ILE A 61 -11.21 16.31 9.69
N HIS A 62 -11.89 16.60 8.57
CA HIS A 62 -11.28 17.39 7.48
C HIS A 62 -11.52 18.90 7.61
N GLY A 63 -12.22 19.33 8.66
CA GLY A 63 -12.46 20.74 9.00
C GLY A 63 -13.19 21.50 7.90
N ASP A 64 -14.27 20.94 7.35
CA ASP A 64 -15.04 21.54 6.24
C ASP A 64 -14.15 21.94 5.04
N HIS A 65 -13.26 21.02 4.66
CA HIS A 65 -12.30 21.15 3.55
C HIS A 65 -11.23 22.23 3.75
N THR A 66 -11.16 22.84 4.94
CA THR A 66 -10.03 23.72 5.32
C THR A 66 -8.81 22.93 5.75
N PHE A 67 -8.99 21.69 6.23
CA PHE A 67 -7.95 20.82 6.78
C PHE A 67 -7.14 21.47 7.92
N ASN A 68 -7.74 22.44 8.62
CA ASN A 68 -7.15 23.12 9.78
C ASN A 68 -6.99 22.21 11.02
N THR A 69 -7.51 21.00 10.92
CA THR A 69 -7.36 19.90 11.88
C THR A 69 -6.03 19.19 11.76
N HIS A 70 -5.29 19.41 10.66
CA HIS A 70 -3.94 18.91 10.52
C HIS A 70 -3.05 19.49 11.62
N ASP A 71 -2.38 18.62 12.34
CA ASP A 71 -1.45 18.97 13.41
C ASP A 71 -0.21 18.11 13.23
N SER A 72 0.94 18.70 12.86
CA SER A 72 2.18 17.95 12.62
C SER A 72 2.69 17.26 13.89
N GLU A 73 2.29 17.76 15.06
CA GLU A 73 2.62 17.23 16.38
C GLU A 73 1.56 16.23 16.89
N GLY A 74 0.58 15.87 16.06
CA GLY A 74 -0.46 14.92 16.40
C GLY A 74 0.04 13.49 16.55
N ASP A 75 -0.81 12.60 17.09
CA ASP A 75 -0.44 11.23 17.44
C ASP A 75 -0.96 10.18 16.44
N VAL A 76 -1.80 10.56 15.49
CA VAL A 76 -2.50 9.63 14.58
C VAL A 76 -2.43 10.10 13.13
N LEU A 77 -2.12 9.17 12.22
CA LEU A 77 -2.34 9.37 10.79
C LEU A 77 -3.81 9.07 10.46
N TYR A 78 -4.60 10.08 10.11
CA TYR A 78 -5.98 9.91 9.70
C TYR A 78 -6.08 9.77 8.18
N GLY A 79 -6.51 8.60 7.70
CA GLY A 79 -6.82 8.38 6.30
C GLY A 79 -8.17 8.99 5.93
N ILE A 80 -8.16 10.14 5.26
CA ILE A 80 -9.40 10.83 4.87
C ILE A 80 -10.02 10.24 3.59
N ASP A 81 -9.22 9.72 2.66
CA ASP A 81 -9.77 9.06 1.47
C ASP A 81 -8.78 8.13 0.74
N VAL A 82 -9.29 7.12 0.02
CA VAL A 82 -8.54 6.33 -0.96
C VAL A 82 -9.40 6.07 -2.17
N PHE A 83 -8.90 6.44 -3.34
CA PHE A 83 -9.62 6.25 -4.59
C PHE A 83 -8.72 5.74 -5.69
N VAL A 84 -9.29 4.85 -6.51
CA VAL A 84 -8.63 4.22 -7.66
C VAL A 84 -9.49 4.47 -8.89
N HIS A 85 -8.86 4.93 -9.96
CA HIS A 85 -9.51 5.13 -11.24
C HIS A 85 -10.14 3.79 -11.71
N PRO A 86 -11.41 3.77 -12.20
CA PRO A 86 -12.16 2.54 -12.45
C PRO A 86 -11.44 1.52 -13.33
N GLU A 87 -10.78 1.98 -14.41
CA GLU A 87 -10.03 1.14 -15.35
C GLU A 87 -8.82 0.42 -14.73
N TYR A 88 -8.35 0.85 -13.56
CA TYR A 88 -7.17 0.30 -12.88
C TYR A 88 -7.51 -0.43 -11.57
N ARG A 89 -8.82 -0.65 -11.31
CA ARG A 89 -9.27 -1.48 -10.18
C ARG A 89 -8.87 -2.95 -10.41
N GLY A 90 -8.71 -3.71 -9.34
CA GLY A 90 -8.24 -5.10 -9.40
C GLY A 90 -6.71 -5.27 -9.52
N MET A 91 -5.95 -4.20 -9.79
CA MET A 91 -4.48 -4.23 -9.87
C MET A 91 -3.78 -4.11 -8.50
N ARG A 92 -4.49 -4.33 -7.40
CA ARG A 92 -3.98 -4.20 -6.01
C ARG A 92 -3.38 -2.82 -5.67
N LEU A 93 -3.74 -1.77 -6.41
CA LEU A 93 -3.25 -0.40 -6.19
C LEU A 93 -3.65 0.15 -4.81
N GLY A 94 -4.89 -0.12 -4.38
CA GLY A 94 -5.34 0.24 -3.03
C GLY A 94 -4.46 -0.38 -1.94
N ARG A 95 -4.10 -1.67 -2.07
CA ARG A 95 -3.22 -2.35 -1.11
C ARG A 95 -1.86 -1.65 -1.02
N ARG A 96 -1.26 -1.29 -2.16
CA ARG A 96 0.00 -0.54 -2.20
C ARG A 96 -0.09 0.82 -1.51
N LEU A 97 -1.21 1.54 -1.67
CA LEU A 97 -1.43 2.81 -0.98
C LEU A 97 -1.58 2.63 0.55
N TYR A 98 -2.25 1.56 0.98
CA TYR A 98 -2.36 1.24 2.42
C TYR A 98 -1.01 0.86 3.02
N GLU A 99 -0.18 0.07 2.32
CA GLU A 99 1.19 -0.21 2.75
C GLU A 99 2.03 1.08 2.84
N GLY A 100 1.96 1.96 1.84
CA GLY A 100 2.66 3.25 1.90
C GLY A 100 2.20 4.14 3.07
N ARG A 101 0.92 4.07 3.47
CA ARG A 101 0.45 4.76 4.68
C ARG A 101 0.99 4.16 5.97
N LYS A 102 1.11 2.83 6.05
CA LYS A 102 1.72 2.15 7.21
C LYS A 102 3.17 2.57 7.37
N GLU A 103 3.93 2.54 6.28
CA GLU A 103 5.30 3.01 6.25
C GLU A 103 5.41 4.49 6.67
N LEU A 104 4.54 5.36 6.14
CA LEU A 104 4.50 6.76 6.56
C LEU A 104 4.18 6.92 8.05
N CYS A 105 3.20 6.18 8.57
CA CYS A 105 2.81 6.18 9.98
C CYS A 105 3.96 5.74 10.88
N GLU A 106 4.68 4.68 10.48
CA GLU A 106 5.86 4.18 11.17
C GLU A 106 7.01 5.19 11.15
N ASN A 107 7.33 5.76 9.98
CA ASN A 107 8.41 6.73 9.81
C ASN A 107 8.19 8.02 10.60
N LEU A 108 6.94 8.47 10.70
CA LEU A 108 6.57 9.63 11.51
C LEU A 108 6.38 9.29 13.00
N ASN A 109 6.60 8.02 13.40
CA ASN A 109 6.38 7.52 14.75
C ASN A 109 4.99 7.90 15.30
N LEU A 110 3.96 7.72 14.47
CA LEU A 110 2.57 7.94 14.87
C LEU A 110 2.02 6.66 15.51
N ARG A 111 1.11 6.81 16.47
CA ARG A 111 0.59 5.70 17.29
C ARG A 111 -0.27 4.72 16.49
N ALA A 112 -1.02 5.23 15.52
CA ALA A 112 -1.96 4.44 14.74
C ALA A 112 -2.34 5.14 13.43
N ILE A 113 -2.91 4.35 12.52
CA ILE A 113 -3.71 4.87 11.42
C ILE A 113 -5.18 4.73 11.78
N MET A 114 -5.94 5.82 11.68
CA MET A 114 -7.38 5.83 11.86
C MET A 114 -8.09 6.16 10.54
N ALA A 115 -9.26 5.59 10.31
CA ALA A 115 -10.11 5.94 9.17
C ALA A 115 -11.58 5.62 9.44
N GLY A 116 -12.49 6.37 8.83
CA GLY A 116 -13.89 5.96 8.71
C GLY A 116 -14.11 5.15 7.43
N GLY A 117 -14.50 3.88 7.57
CA GLY A 117 -14.87 2.99 6.47
C GLY A 117 -16.37 2.94 6.24
N ARG A 118 -16.81 3.26 5.01
CA ARG A 118 -18.19 3.05 4.57
C ARG A 118 -18.54 1.55 4.55
N ILE A 119 -19.82 1.22 4.67
CA ILE A 119 -20.36 -0.14 4.54
C ILE A 119 -21.49 -0.14 3.49
N PRO A 120 -21.18 0.16 2.22
CA PRO A 120 -22.19 0.47 1.21
C PRO A 120 -23.17 -0.67 0.91
N ASN A 121 -22.80 -1.93 1.21
CA ASN A 121 -23.69 -3.06 1.01
C ASN A 121 -24.70 -3.23 2.18
N TYR A 122 -24.56 -2.48 3.28
CA TYR A 122 -25.44 -2.55 4.45
C TYR A 122 -26.90 -2.15 4.13
N LYS A 123 -27.16 -1.26 3.17
CA LYS A 123 -28.53 -0.93 2.72
C LYS A 123 -29.39 -2.17 2.44
N ASN A 124 -28.78 -3.24 1.95
CA ASN A 124 -29.47 -4.48 1.59
C ASN A 124 -29.83 -5.35 2.80
N PHE A 125 -29.15 -5.16 3.94
CA PHE A 125 -29.29 -5.97 5.15
C PHE A 125 -29.91 -5.20 6.34
N ALA A 126 -30.06 -3.89 6.22
CA ALA A 126 -30.52 -3.01 7.30
C ALA A 126 -31.93 -3.33 7.84
N HIS A 127 -32.71 -4.14 7.13
CA HIS A 127 -34.04 -4.61 7.57
C HIS A 127 -34.00 -5.95 8.31
N GLU A 128 -32.87 -6.67 8.22
CA GLU A 128 -32.69 -8.01 8.79
C GLU A 128 -31.78 -8.00 10.01
N MET A 129 -30.79 -7.11 10.05
CA MET A 129 -29.76 -7.08 11.09
C MET A 129 -29.28 -5.67 11.39
N THR A 130 -28.73 -5.50 12.59
CA THR A 130 -28.09 -4.26 13.04
C THR A 130 -26.72 -4.07 12.36
N PRO A 131 -26.13 -2.86 12.37
CA PRO A 131 -24.81 -2.63 11.80
C PRO A 131 -23.73 -3.49 12.47
N ARG A 132 -23.91 -3.76 13.77
CA ARG A 132 -22.99 -4.61 14.54
C ARG A 132 -22.99 -6.05 14.01
N GLU A 133 -24.15 -6.67 13.92
CA GLU A 133 -24.31 -8.03 13.40
C GLU A 133 -23.81 -8.14 11.95
N TYR A 134 -24.06 -7.10 11.14
CA TYR A 134 -23.53 -7.00 9.79
C TYR A 134 -22.00 -7.03 9.77
N ILE A 135 -21.34 -6.19 10.59
CA ILE A 135 -19.88 -6.14 10.70
C ILE A 135 -19.31 -7.49 11.17
N GLU A 136 -19.94 -8.12 12.17
CA GLU A 136 -19.53 -9.44 12.67
C GLU A 136 -19.60 -10.49 11.54
N LYS A 137 -20.65 -10.48 10.71
CA LYS A 137 -20.77 -11.36 9.54
C LYS A 137 -19.75 -11.04 8.43
N VAL A 138 -19.38 -9.78 8.23
CA VAL A 138 -18.31 -9.42 7.29
C VAL A 138 -16.95 -9.90 7.79
N GLN A 139 -16.67 -9.74 9.09
CA GLN A 139 -15.46 -10.27 9.73
C GLN A 139 -15.39 -11.79 9.65
N GLY A 140 -16.53 -12.47 9.86
CA GLY A 140 -16.69 -13.92 9.71
C GLY A 140 -16.67 -14.42 8.26
N LYS A 141 -16.57 -13.52 7.26
CA LYS A 141 -16.62 -13.83 5.82
C LYS A 141 -17.93 -14.46 5.34
N GLU A 142 -19.01 -14.33 6.10
CA GLU A 142 -20.36 -14.73 5.69
C GLU A 142 -20.96 -13.73 4.70
N ILE A 143 -20.62 -12.44 4.87
CA ILE A 143 -21.03 -11.36 3.99
C ILE A 143 -19.78 -10.72 3.39
N HIS A 144 -19.83 -10.41 2.09
CA HIS A 144 -18.81 -9.61 1.44
C HIS A 144 -19.27 -8.15 1.30
N ASP A 145 -18.61 -7.25 2.01
CA ASP A 145 -18.67 -5.79 1.77
C ASP A 145 -17.38 -5.33 1.10
N SER A 146 -17.46 -4.66 -0.05
CA SER A 146 -16.28 -4.30 -0.85
C SER A 146 -15.32 -3.35 -0.13
N THR A 147 -15.83 -2.50 0.77
CA THR A 147 -15.04 -1.51 1.48
C THR A 147 -14.48 -2.11 2.77
N LEU A 148 -15.36 -2.62 3.64
CA LEU A 148 -14.97 -3.16 4.93
C LEU A 148 -14.10 -4.41 4.78
N SER A 149 -14.44 -5.34 3.88
CA SER A 149 -13.60 -6.54 3.67
C SER A 149 -12.19 -6.17 3.20
N PHE A 150 -12.08 -5.14 2.35
CA PHE A 150 -10.79 -4.65 1.89
C PHE A 150 -9.99 -4.05 3.04
N GLN A 151 -10.58 -3.21 3.87
CA GLN A 151 -9.89 -2.59 5.02
C GLN A 151 -9.42 -3.65 6.03
N LEU A 152 -10.27 -4.62 6.37
CA LEU A 152 -9.91 -5.75 7.22
C LEU A 152 -8.77 -6.58 6.62
N SER A 153 -8.79 -6.82 5.30
CA SER A 153 -7.70 -7.55 4.62
C SER A 153 -6.35 -6.82 4.62
N ASN A 154 -6.34 -5.51 4.88
CA ASN A 154 -5.12 -4.72 5.06
C ASN A 154 -4.69 -4.63 6.53
N GLY A 155 -5.27 -5.43 7.43
CA GLY A 155 -4.86 -5.53 8.83
C GLY A 155 -5.48 -4.50 9.77
N PHE A 156 -6.51 -3.76 9.32
CA PHE A 156 -7.28 -2.88 10.19
C PHE A 156 -8.31 -3.69 10.99
N HIS A 157 -8.59 -3.26 12.22
CA HIS A 157 -9.73 -3.76 13.00
C HIS A 157 -10.79 -2.68 13.17
N VAL A 158 -12.04 -3.12 13.35
CA VAL A 158 -13.15 -2.22 13.66
C VAL A 158 -13.06 -1.87 15.14
N LYS A 159 -12.79 -0.61 15.44
CA LYS A 159 -12.77 -0.05 16.79
C LYS A 159 -14.18 0.26 17.27
N LYS A 160 -15.03 0.80 16.39
CA LYS A 160 -16.38 1.24 16.74
C LYS A 160 -17.29 1.41 15.52
N VAL A 161 -18.60 1.43 15.75
CA VAL A 161 -19.60 1.93 14.79
C VAL A 161 -19.84 3.42 15.01
N LEU A 162 -19.70 4.21 13.96
CA LEU A 162 -20.05 5.63 13.93
C LEU A 162 -21.42 5.81 13.30
N LYS A 163 -22.19 6.76 13.82
CA LYS A 163 -23.48 7.21 13.26
C LYS A 163 -23.29 8.61 12.71
N ASN A 164 -23.89 8.89 11.56
CA ASN A 164 -23.82 10.19 10.89
C ASN A 164 -22.37 10.63 10.63
N TYR A 165 -21.49 9.65 10.36
CA TYR A 165 -20.08 9.94 10.09
C TYR A 165 -19.93 10.69 8.77
N LEU A 166 -20.55 10.18 7.70
CA LEU A 166 -20.55 10.79 6.38
C LEU A 166 -22.00 11.10 6.01
N GLU A 167 -22.36 12.38 6.09
CA GLU A 167 -23.69 12.87 5.71
C GLU A 167 -23.97 12.58 4.23
N GLY A 168 -25.19 12.11 3.94
CA GLY A 168 -25.59 11.77 2.57
C GLY A 168 -25.13 10.39 2.10
N ASP A 169 -24.46 9.59 2.94
CA ASP A 169 -24.17 8.18 2.63
C ASP A 169 -25.42 7.30 2.79
N VAL A 170 -26.31 7.39 1.81
CA VAL A 170 -27.56 6.62 1.75
C VAL A 170 -27.28 5.12 1.70
N GLU A 171 -26.18 4.70 1.09
CA GLU A 171 -25.84 3.28 0.92
C GLU A 171 -25.46 2.61 2.23
N SER A 172 -24.74 3.33 3.09
CA SER A 172 -24.40 2.83 4.43
C SER A 172 -25.45 3.20 5.48
N ARG A 173 -26.57 3.83 5.09
CA ARG A 173 -27.57 4.39 6.03
C ARG A 173 -26.93 5.33 7.07
N GLU A 174 -25.93 6.10 6.63
CA GLU A 174 -25.10 7.00 7.46
C GLU A 174 -24.33 6.32 8.61
N PHE A 175 -24.25 4.98 8.62
CA PHE A 175 -23.34 4.25 9.48
C PHE A 175 -21.96 4.14 8.84
N ALA A 176 -20.92 4.19 9.66
CA ALA A 176 -19.56 3.89 9.24
C ALA A 176 -18.85 3.05 10.29
N THR A 177 -17.77 2.40 9.89
CA THR A 177 -16.84 1.73 10.80
C THR A 177 -15.70 2.68 11.11
N LEU A 178 -15.44 2.93 12.39
CA LEU A 178 -14.17 3.51 12.81
C LEU A 178 -13.14 2.38 12.81
N LEU A 179 -12.14 2.52 11.95
CA LEU A 179 -11.10 1.53 11.75
C LEU A 179 -9.79 2.05 12.32
N GLU A 180 -9.02 1.12 12.86
CA GLU A 180 -7.71 1.40 13.45
C GLU A 180 -6.71 0.35 12.95
N TRP A 181 -5.52 0.81 12.62
CA TRP A 181 -4.34 -0.03 12.47
C TRP A 181 -3.31 0.44 13.49
N ASN A 182 -2.93 -0.46 14.40
CA ASN A 182 -1.98 -0.14 15.47
C ASN A 182 -0.56 -0.16 14.93
N ASN A 183 0.17 0.94 15.11
CA ASN A 183 1.61 0.93 14.89
C ASN A 183 2.30 0.27 16.08
N ILE A 184 2.67 -1.00 15.94
CA ILE A 184 3.35 -1.77 16.99
C ILE A 184 4.77 -1.28 17.28
N TYR A 185 5.35 -0.45 16.40
CA TYR A 185 6.66 0.15 16.56
C TYR A 185 6.63 1.54 17.21
N TYR A 186 5.44 2.07 17.51
CA TYR A 186 5.29 3.37 18.14
C TYR A 186 6.04 3.46 19.47
N GLN A 187 6.81 4.53 19.65
CA GLN A 187 7.51 4.85 20.89
C GLN A 187 7.06 6.22 21.42
N PRO A 188 6.50 6.32 22.65
CA PRO A 188 5.99 7.59 23.19
C PRO A 188 7.04 8.69 23.36
N ASN A 189 8.29 8.30 23.60
CA ASN A 189 9.45 9.19 23.66
C ASN A 189 10.48 8.65 22.67
N PRO A 190 10.37 8.96 21.36
CA PRO A 190 11.41 8.57 20.43
C PRO A 190 12.68 9.28 20.86
N SER A 191 13.67 8.55 21.38
CA SER A 191 15.03 9.07 21.41
C SER A 191 15.36 9.43 19.97
N VAL A 192 15.49 10.73 19.67
CA VAL A 192 15.61 11.31 18.33
C VAL A 192 16.38 10.38 17.40
N LEU A 193 15.63 9.57 16.64
CA LEU A 193 16.15 8.70 15.61
C LEU A 193 15.27 8.98 14.40
N ASN A 194 15.44 10.20 13.90
CA ASN A 194 15.18 10.52 12.51
C ASN A 194 16.25 9.78 11.70
N VAL A 195 16.13 8.45 11.62
CA VAL A 195 16.96 7.64 10.76
C VAL A 195 16.14 7.46 9.49
N GLU A 196 16.30 8.41 8.57
CA GLU A 196 16.19 8.02 7.16
C GLU A 196 17.05 6.77 7.01
N ARG A 197 16.47 5.64 6.61
CA ARG A 197 17.28 4.46 6.29
C ARG A 197 18.17 4.83 5.12
N THR A 198 19.41 5.20 5.42
CA THR A 198 20.45 5.51 4.43
C THR A 198 21.08 4.25 3.83
N ASP A 199 20.79 3.09 4.41
CA ASP A 199 21.41 1.82 4.04
C ASP A 199 20.50 1.02 3.10
N VAL A 200 20.88 0.98 1.82
CA VAL A 200 20.28 0.08 0.81
C VAL A 200 21.02 -1.24 0.83
N ARG A 201 20.30 -2.36 1.03
CA ARG A 201 20.89 -3.70 1.02
C ARG A 201 20.74 -4.34 -0.36
N VAL A 202 21.86 -4.63 -1.00
CA VAL A 202 21.90 -5.29 -2.32
C VAL A 202 22.44 -6.72 -2.16
N GLY A 203 21.62 -7.71 -2.48
CA GLY A 203 22.03 -9.11 -2.55
C GLY A 203 22.74 -9.40 -3.86
N LEU A 204 23.98 -9.86 -3.81
CA LEU A 204 24.76 -10.24 -4.99
C LEU A 204 24.63 -11.74 -5.23
N VAL A 205 24.08 -12.13 -6.37
CA VAL A 205 23.96 -13.55 -6.74
C VAL A 205 25.20 -13.98 -7.50
N GLN A 206 26.05 -14.78 -6.87
CA GLN A 206 27.09 -15.52 -7.58
C GLN A 206 26.53 -16.88 -8.00
N TRP A 207 25.97 -16.93 -9.20
CA TRP A 207 25.49 -18.19 -9.76
C TRP A 207 26.59 -18.92 -10.52
N GLN A 208 26.50 -20.25 -10.59
CA GLN A 208 27.41 -21.03 -11.42
C GLN A 208 26.87 -21.14 -12.84
N MET A 209 27.70 -20.78 -13.82
CA MET A 209 27.36 -20.92 -15.23
C MET A 209 27.16 -22.39 -15.60
N ARG A 210 25.89 -22.76 -15.82
CA ARG A 210 25.47 -24.08 -16.29
C ARG A 210 24.32 -23.92 -17.29
N PRO A 211 24.23 -24.75 -18.33
CA PRO A 211 23.18 -24.60 -19.33
C PRO A 211 21.80 -24.97 -18.77
N PHE A 212 20.78 -24.17 -19.08
CA PHE A 212 19.37 -24.50 -18.79
C PHE A 212 18.64 -25.01 -20.03
N ALA A 213 17.68 -25.90 -19.81
CA ALA A 213 16.91 -26.55 -20.87
C ALA A 213 15.71 -25.73 -21.35
N SER A 214 15.33 -24.66 -20.64
CA SER A 214 14.22 -23.77 -21.00
C SER A 214 14.29 -22.44 -20.23
N VAL A 215 13.53 -21.45 -20.67
CA VAL A 215 13.39 -20.16 -19.97
C VAL A 215 12.70 -20.34 -18.62
N GLU A 216 11.74 -21.24 -18.52
CA GLU A 216 11.03 -21.56 -17.29
C GLU A 216 12.00 -22.08 -16.22
N LYS A 217 12.95 -22.95 -16.60
CA LYS A 217 13.99 -23.43 -15.68
C LYS A 217 14.98 -22.36 -15.25
N LEU A 218 15.26 -21.38 -16.11
CA LEU A 218 16.04 -20.21 -15.72
C LEU A 218 15.27 -19.37 -14.69
N MET A 219 13.97 -19.16 -14.89
CA MET A 219 13.13 -18.35 -14.00
C MET A 219 12.92 -19.04 -12.64
N GLU A 220 12.65 -20.36 -12.60
CA GLU A 220 12.59 -21.13 -11.35
C GLU A 220 13.87 -20.97 -10.52
N GLN A 221 15.03 -20.99 -11.18
CA GLN A 221 16.32 -20.82 -10.50
C GLN A 221 16.51 -19.38 -10.01
N ALA A 222 16.04 -18.38 -10.77
CA ALA A 222 16.10 -16.98 -10.36
C ALA A 222 15.18 -16.73 -9.16
N GLU A 223 13.98 -17.30 -9.14
CA GLU A 223 13.04 -17.25 -8.01
C GLU A 223 13.67 -17.82 -6.74
N TYR A 224 14.36 -18.95 -6.82
CA TYR A 224 15.09 -19.50 -5.67
C TYR A 224 16.09 -18.50 -5.05
N PHE A 225 16.85 -17.78 -5.88
CA PHE A 225 17.80 -16.78 -5.39
C PHE A 225 17.10 -15.51 -4.89
N ILE A 226 15.97 -15.11 -5.50
CA ILE A 226 15.15 -14.00 -5.04
C ILE A 226 14.60 -14.31 -3.64
N ASP A 227 14.06 -15.51 -3.43
CA ASP A 227 13.53 -15.95 -2.14
C ASP A 227 14.65 -16.03 -1.08
N ALA A 228 15.79 -16.63 -1.43
CA ALA A 228 16.93 -16.72 -0.51
C ALA A 228 17.45 -15.33 -0.11
N VAL A 229 17.51 -14.38 -1.04
CA VAL A 229 17.97 -13.01 -0.78
C VAL A 229 16.90 -12.19 -0.03
N SER A 230 15.62 -12.54 -0.19
CA SER A 230 14.50 -11.98 0.59
C SER A 230 14.63 -12.28 2.09
N ASP A 231 15.05 -13.50 2.43
CA ASP A 231 15.26 -13.92 3.82
C ASP A 231 16.34 -13.08 4.52
N TYR A 232 17.32 -12.55 3.77
CA TYR A 232 18.34 -11.63 4.28
C TYR A 232 17.90 -10.15 4.32
N LYS A 233 16.61 -9.87 4.08
CA LYS A 233 16.00 -8.53 4.07
C LYS A 233 16.70 -7.58 3.09
N ALA A 234 17.16 -8.06 1.94
CA ALA A 234 17.72 -7.20 0.89
C ALA A 234 16.60 -6.48 0.11
N ASP A 235 16.87 -5.25 -0.30
CA ASP A 235 15.92 -4.40 -1.05
C ASP A 235 15.98 -4.70 -2.55
N PHE A 236 17.17 -5.05 -3.04
CA PHE A 236 17.44 -5.40 -4.44
C PHE A 236 18.26 -6.68 -4.52
N VAL A 237 18.00 -7.50 -5.54
CA VAL A 237 18.89 -8.60 -5.93
C VAL A 237 19.55 -8.26 -7.27
N LEU A 238 20.86 -8.51 -7.33
CA LEU A 238 21.70 -8.28 -8.49
C LEU A 238 22.11 -9.62 -9.08
N PHE A 239 21.63 -9.91 -10.29
CA PHE A 239 22.12 -11.04 -11.06
C PHE A 239 23.35 -10.65 -11.88
N PRO A 240 24.22 -11.62 -12.21
CA PRO A 240 25.37 -11.37 -13.07
C PRO A 240 24.93 -10.84 -14.44
N GLU A 241 25.76 -9.99 -15.05
CA GLU A 241 25.51 -9.34 -16.34
C GLU A 241 25.07 -10.33 -17.43
N PHE A 242 25.63 -11.54 -17.42
CA PHE A 242 25.30 -12.62 -18.35
C PHE A 242 24.16 -13.54 -17.84
N PHE A 243 23.12 -12.98 -17.22
CA PHE A 243 21.97 -13.74 -16.68
C PHE A 243 21.25 -14.59 -17.74
N ASN A 244 21.27 -14.19 -19.00
CA ASN A 244 20.67 -15.00 -20.08
C ASN A 244 21.65 -16.00 -20.70
N ALA A 245 22.94 -15.96 -20.38
CA ALA A 245 23.94 -16.80 -21.04
C ALA A 245 23.73 -18.31 -20.85
N PRO A 246 23.18 -18.81 -19.73
CA PRO A 246 22.72 -20.20 -19.61
C PRO A 246 21.67 -20.66 -20.63
N LEU A 247 20.95 -19.74 -21.28
CA LEU A 247 19.99 -20.04 -22.35
C LEU A 247 20.62 -20.13 -23.74
N THR A 248 21.93 -19.91 -23.88
CA THR A 248 22.61 -20.06 -25.19
C THR A 248 22.49 -21.46 -25.79
N ARG A 249 22.07 -22.45 -25.01
CA ARG A 249 21.73 -23.80 -25.47
C ARG A 249 20.33 -23.93 -26.09
N LEU A 250 19.43 -22.97 -25.87
CA LEU A 250 18.12 -22.86 -26.53
C LEU A 250 18.33 -22.41 -28.00
N SER A 251 18.84 -23.34 -28.80
CA SER A 251 18.98 -23.33 -30.27
C SER A 251 19.59 -22.09 -30.93
N LEU A 252 20.92 -22.12 -31.14
CA LEU A 252 21.57 -21.55 -32.33
C LEU A 252 22.66 -22.51 -32.87
N PHE A 253 22.31 -23.77 -33.16
CA PHE A 253 23.13 -24.64 -34.02
C PHE A 253 22.28 -25.64 -34.80
N THR A 254 21.39 -25.12 -35.65
CA THR A 254 20.91 -25.83 -36.84
C THR A 254 20.80 -24.83 -37.98
N GLY A 255 21.84 -24.74 -38.82
CA GLY A 255 21.78 -24.01 -40.10
C GLY A 255 22.86 -22.95 -40.27
N LYS A 256 23.63 -23.10 -41.34
CA LYS A 256 24.78 -22.29 -41.78
C LYS A 256 24.53 -20.77 -41.76
N SER A 257 25.60 -20.05 -41.38
CA SER A 257 25.95 -18.67 -41.77
C SER A 257 24.93 -17.56 -41.48
N ALA A 258 25.17 -16.81 -40.41
CA ALA A 258 24.92 -15.36 -40.39
C ALA A 258 25.78 -14.69 -39.31
N LEU A 259 26.59 -13.74 -39.76
CA LEU A 259 27.30 -12.73 -38.99
C LEU A 259 26.37 -12.12 -37.93
N PHE A 260 26.71 -12.22 -36.64
CA PHE A 260 26.14 -11.30 -35.64
C PHE A 260 27.17 -10.21 -35.37
N ILE A 261 26.87 -9.05 -35.93
CA ILE A 261 27.50 -7.77 -35.64
C ILE A 261 27.31 -7.50 -34.14
N PRO A 262 28.37 -7.22 -33.37
CA PRO A 262 28.19 -6.79 -31.99
C PRO A 262 27.62 -5.38 -32.03
N PHE A 263 26.31 -5.24 -31.83
CA PHE A 263 25.76 -3.94 -31.45
C PHE A 263 26.26 -3.62 -30.05
N LEU A 264 27.35 -2.86 -30.05
CA LEU A 264 27.78 -1.96 -29.02
C LEU A 264 26.57 -1.13 -28.52
N PHE A 265 25.93 -1.58 -27.44
CA PHE A 265 25.19 -0.69 -26.55
C PHE A 265 25.98 -0.55 -25.26
N ILE A 266 26.68 0.57 -25.19
CA ILE A 266 27.27 1.14 -23.98
C ILE A 266 26.10 1.47 -23.04
N GLY A 267 26.08 0.86 -21.86
CA GLY A 267 25.17 1.25 -20.78
C GLY A 267 25.13 0.21 -19.68
N LEU A 268 25.64 0.54 -18.49
CA LEU A 268 25.50 -0.25 -17.27
C LEU A 268 24.05 -0.71 -17.09
N HIS A 269 23.76 -1.98 -17.36
CA HIS A 269 22.46 -2.58 -17.04
C HIS A 269 22.69 -3.86 -16.24
N TYR A 270 22.90 -3.67 -14.95
CA TYR A 270 22.53 -4.70 -14.01
C TYR A 270 21.02 -4.95 -14.12
N ILE A 271 20.62 -6.22 -14.17
CA ILE A 271 19.20 -6.59 -14.09
C ILE A 271 18.82 -6.60 -12.61
N TYR A 272 18.01 -5.63 -12.21
CA TYR A 272 17.46 -5.54 -10.86
C TYR A 272 16.11 -6.25 -10.81
N PHE A 273 15.95 -7.16 -9.85
CA PHE A 273 14.63 -7.65 -9.47
C PHE A 273 14.27 -7.09 -8.09
N LEU A 274 13.05 -6.58 -7.97
CA LEU A 274 12.48 -6.17 -6.69
C LEU A 274 12.14 -7.42 -5.90
N VAL A 275 12.74 -7.57 -4.72
CA VAL A 275 12.56 -8.76 -3.88
C VAL A 275 11.31 -8.57 -3.00
N PRO A 276 10.31 -9.46 -3.07
CA PRO A 276 9.19 -9.41 -2.14
C PRO A 276 9.63 -9.95 -0.78
N ARG A 277 9.54 -9.13 0.29
CA ARG A 277 9.88 -9.53 1.66
C ARG A 277 9.06 -10.74 2.12
N ALA A 278 9.75 -11.77 2.64
CA ALA A 278 9.12 -12.87 3.35
C ALA A 278 8.56 -12.39 4.69
N GLU A 279 7.27 -12.64 4.96
CA GLU A 279 6.68 -12.46 6.28
C GLU A 279 7.22 -13.56 7.22
N GLY A 280 7.97 -13.19 8.27
CA GLY A 280 8.13 -14.07 9.44
C GLY A 280 9.54 -14.55 9.85
N ALA A 281 10.64 -13.91 9.47
CA ALA A 281 11.96 -14.24 10.03
C ALA A 281 12.30 -13.36 11.25
N ALA A 282 12.32 -13.96 12.44
CA ALA A 282 12.83 -13.37 13.67
C ALA A 282 14.34 -13.05 13.51
N ASP A 283 14.76 -11.88 13.98
CA ASP A 283 16.18 -11.49 13.94
C ASP A 283 17.02 -12.46 14.78
N PRO A 284 18.17 -12.95 14.28
CA PRO A 284 19.10 -13.68 15.11
C PRO A 284 19.66 -12.72 16.16
N VAL A 285 19.43 -13.07 17.42
CA VAL A 285 20.03 -12.42 18.59
C VAL A 285 21.55 -12.36 18.37
N ALA A 286 22.09 -11.14 18.38
CA ALA A 286 23.53 -10.93 18.42
C ALA A 286 24.07 -11.53 19.72
N SER A 287 24.73 -12.68 19.61
CA SER A 287 25.49 -13.28 20.70
C SER A 287 26.73 -12.44 20.97
N GLY A 288 26.77 -11.80 22.15
CA GLY A 288 28.03 -11.39 22.79
C GLY A 288 28.73 -12.55 23.48
#